data_AF-A0A8X6YTM7-F1
#
_entry.id   AF-A0A8X6YTM7-F1
#
_cell.length_a   1.000
_cell.length_b   1.000
_cell.length_c   1.000
_cell.angle_alpha   90.00
_cell.angle_beta   90.00
_cell.angle_gamma   90.00
#
_symmetry.space_group_name_H-M   'P 1'
#
loop_
_entity.id
_entity.type
_entity.pdbx_description
1 polymer ?
#
loop_
_entity_poly.entity_id
_entity_poly.type
_entity_poly.pdbx_seq_one_letter_code
_entity_poly.pdbx_strand_id
1 'polypeptide(L)'
;MEDSFWHFREKTCTWHVDRSWRHSISRLITKKEIQVEAHKIVRSLLVETDEAAFDIMLKEALMMFDEKEEMKEFKRYFEQTYSV
;
A
#
# COMPACT_ATOMS: atom_id res chain seq x y z
N MET A 1 13.20 -21.59 -15.85
CA MET A 1 13.85 -20.31 -16.17
C MET A 1 13.17 -19.82 -17.43
N GLU A 2 12.20 -18.92 -17.27
CA GLU A 2 11.73 -17.96 -18.28
C GLU A 2 10.53 -17.23 -17.67
N ASP A 3 10.89 -16.16 -16.96
CA ASP A 3 10.00 -15.10 -16.51
C ASP A 3 9.24 -14.54 -17.71
N SER A 4 7.98 -14.93 -17.83
CA SER A 4 7.02 -14.36 -18.78
C SER A 4 5.82 -13.80 -18.01
N PHE A 5 6.10 -13.04 -16.97
CA PHE A 5 5.16 -12.06 -16.42
C PHE A 5 5.57 -10.70 -16.97
N TRP A 6 4.59 -9.85 -17.33
CA TRP A 6 4.73 -8.46 -17.81
C TRP A 6 4.69 -8.21 -19.33
N HIS A 7 3.76 -8.87 -20.04
CA HIS A 7 3.15 -8.27 -21.24
C HIS A 7 1.62 -8.21 -21.10
N PHE A 8 1.13 -7.42 -20.14
CA PHE A 8 -0.24 -6.93 -20.16
C PHE A 8 -0.26 -5.50 -19.61
N ARG A 9 -0.20 -4.53 -20.52
CA ARG A 9 -0.49 -3.13 -20.22
C ARG A 9 -1.97 -3.02 -19.85
N GLU A 10 -2.25 -2.21 -18.83
CA GLU A 10 -3.52 -1.50 -18.62
C GLU A 10 -4.71 -2.36 -18.16
N LYS A 11 -4.76 -2.69 -16.86
CA LYS A 11 -5.78 -2.22 -15.89
C LYS A 11 -5.34 -2.59 -14.47
N THR A 12 -4.66 -1.69 -13.77
CA THR A 12 -4.47 -1.79 -12.31
C THR A 12 -5.82 -1.56 -11.63
N CYS A 13 -6.69 -2.56 -11.65
CA CYS A 13 -7.92 -2.52 -10.87
C CYS A 13 -7.62 -2.68 -9.38
N THR A 14 -8.60 -2.35 -8.55
CA THR A 14 -8.57 -2.41 -7.09
C THR A 14 -7.96 -3.71 -6.55
N TRP A 15 -8.24 -4.84 -7.21
CA TRP A 15 -7.68 -6.14 -6.83
C TRP A 15 -6.16 -6.25 -7.06
N HIS A 16 -5.65 -5.74 -8.18
CA HIS A 16 -4.21 -5.76 -8.47
C HIS A 16 -3.45 -4.89 -7.47
N VAL A 17 -4.01 -3.73 -7.11
CA VAL A 17 -3.44 -2.83 -6.10
C VAL A 17 -3.43 -3.50 -4.73
N ASP A 18 -4.57 -4.05 -4.27
CA ASP A 18 -4.66 -4.77 -2.99
C ASP A 18 -3.66 -5.95 -2.93
N ARG A 19 -3.54 -6.72 -4.01
CA ARG A 19 -2.60 -7.84 -4.09
C ARG A 19 -1.14 -7.37 -4.01
N SER A 20 -0.80 -6.30 -4.72
CA SER A 20 0.55 -5.71 -4.69
C SER A 20 0.89 -5.24 -3.29
N TRP A 21 -0.02 -4.53 -2.63
CA TRP A 21 0.18 -4.06 -1.26
C TRP A 21 0.33 -5.20 -0.26
N ARG A 22 -0.53 -6.23 -0.30
CA ARG A 22 -0.37 -7.41 0.56
C ARG A 22 1.01 -8.03 0.41
N HIS A 23 1.48 -8.17 -0.82
CA HIS A 23 2.80 -8.73 -1.10
C HIS A 23 3.92 -7.84 -0.50
N SER A 24 3.90 -6.54 -0.79
CA SER A 24 4.88 -5.58 -0.27
C SER A 24 4.86 -5.49 1.26
N ILE A 25 3.69 -5.47 1.89
CA ILE A 25 3.52 -5.47 3.35
C ILE A 25 4.15 -6.71 3.96
N SER A 26 3.83 -7.90 3.42
CA SER A 26 4.38 -9.16 3.94
C SER A 26 5.90 -9.26 3.82
N ARG A 27 6.48 -8.56 2.83
CA ARG A 27 7.92 -8.53 2.56
C ARG A 27 8.67 -7.49 3.39
N LEU A 28 8.07 -6.32 3.62
CA LEU A 28 8.74 -5.16 4.22
C LEU A 28 8.49 -5.02 5.73
N ILE A 29 7.40 -5.60 6.25
CA ILE A 29 7.04 -5.51 7.67
C ILE A 29 7.20 -6.89 8.30
N THR A 30 8.07 -7.04 9.30
CA THR A 30 8.34 -8.34 9.93
C THR A 30 7.25 -8.79 10.90
N LYS A 31 6.67 -7.84 11.65
CA LYS A 31 5.69 -8.12 12.71
C LYS A 31 4.29 -8.32 12.12
N LYS A 32 3.65 -9.45 12.41
CA LYS A 32 2.37 -9.84 11.80
C LYS A 32 1.22 -8.92 12.19
N GLU A 33 1.20 -8.46 13.42
CA GLU A 33 0.25 -7.48 13.94
C GLU A 33 0.33 -6.15 13.19
N ILE A 34 1.55 -5.71 12.88
CA ILE A 34 1.82 -4.49 12.10
C ILE A 34 1.46 -4.70 10.62
N GLN A 35 1.70 -5.89 10.06
CA GLN A 35 1.23 -6.22 8.71
C GLN A 35 -0.29 -6.11 8.58
N VAL A 36 -1.03 -6.65 9.55
CA VAL A 36 -2.50 -6.58 9.57
C VAL A 36 -2.97 -5.13 9.66
N GLU A 37 -2.32 -4.32 10.49
CA GLU A 37 -2.64 -2.90 10.64
C GLU A 37 -2.36 -2.11 9.36
N ALA A 38 -1.17 -2.25 8.78
CA ALA A 38 -0.81 -1.61 7.52
C ALA A 38 -1.79 -1.99 6.41
N HIS A 39 -2.18 -3.27 6.33
CA HIS A 39 -3.14 -3.74 5.33
C HIS A 39 -4.52 -3.12 5.52
N LYS A 40 -5.00 -2.99 6.76
CA LYS A 40 -6.28 -2.31 7.06
C LYS A 40 -6.25 -0.86 6.60
N ILE A 41 -5.19 -0.12 6.91
CA ILE A 41 -5.04 1.30 6.54
C ILE A 41 -5.14 1.46 5.02
N VAL A 42 -4.29 0.74 4.27
CA VAL A 42 -4.30 0.86 2.81
C VAL A 42 -5.60 0.35 2.20
N ARG A 43 -6.21 -0.69 2.78
CA ARG A 43 -7.51 -1.18 2.30
C ARG A 43 -8.61 -0.14 2.45
N SER A 44 -8.59 0.66 3.51
CA SER A 44 -9.53 1.77 3.70
C SER A 44 -9.34 2.85 2.63
N LEU A 45 -8.10 3.23 2.30
CA LEU A 45 -7.81 4.18 1.21
C LEU A 45 -8.37 3.69 -0.14
N LEU A 46 -8.27 2.39 -0.39
CA LEU A 46 -8.64 1.79 -1.67
C LEU A 46 -10.15 1.71 -1.93
N VAL A 47 -10.97 1.77 -0.87
CA VAL A 47 -12.43 1.71 -0.96
C VAL A 47 -13.08 3.08 -0.76
N GLU A 48 -12.32 4.10 -0.40
CA GLU A 48 -12.83 5.46 -0.29
C GLU A 48 -13.17 5.99 -1.69
N THR A 49 -14.34 6.61 -1.81
CA THR A 49 -14.89 7.11 -3.07
C THR A 49 -15.02 8.63 -3.09
N ASP A 50 -15.04 9.26 -1.92
CA ASP A 50 -15.00 10.71 -1.78
C ASP A 50 -13.56 11.21 -1.84
N GLU A 51 -13.27 12.09 -2.80
CA GLU A 51 -11.91 12.58 -3.06
C GLU A 51 -11.36 13.41 -1.90
N ALA A 52 -12.19 14.24 -1.27
CA ALA A 52 -11.76 15.08 -0.15
C ALA A 52 -11.46 14.23 1.10
N ALA A 53 -12.29 13.23 1.38
CA ALA A 53 -12.06 12.25 2.43
C ALA A 53 -10.80 11.42 2.15
N PHE A 54 -10.60 10.99 0.90
CA PHE A 54 -9.41 10.26 0.49
C PHE A 54 -8.14 11.05 0.76
N ASP A 55 -8.09 12.34 0.39
CA ASP A 55 -6.93 13.19 0.62
C ASP A 55 -6.59 13.36 2.11
N ILE A 56 -7.61 13.46 2.96
CA ILE A 56 -7.43 13.53 4.41
C ILE A 56 -6.90 12.19 4.93
N MET A 57 -7.53 11.08 4.56
CA MET A 57 -7.13 9.74 4.97
C MET A 57 -5.72 9.38 4.49
N LEU A 58 -5.33 9.82 3.30
CA LEU A 58 -4.00 9.59 2.75
C LEU A 58 -2.93 10.28 3.61
N LYS A 59 -3.16 11.54 3.98
CA LYS A 59 -2.25 12.29 4.88
C LYS A 59 -2.14 11.61 6.25
N GLU A 60 -3.27 11.21 6.83
CA GLU A 60 -3.29 10.48 8.10
C GLU A 60 -2.56 9.14 8.00
N ALA A 61 -2.75 8.40 6.91
CA ALA A 61 -2.06 7.14 6.66
C ALA A 61 -0.54 7.32 6.57
N LEU A 62 -0.07 8.33 5.84
CA LEU A 62 1.36 8.63 5.73
C LEU A 62 1.96 9.04 7.08
N MET A 63 1.21 9.74 7.94
CA MET A 63 1.62 10.03 9.31
C MET A 63 1.70 8.75 10.16
N MET A 64 0.68 7.90 10.12
CA MET A 64 0.66 6.61 10.85
C MET A 64 1.82 5.69 10.45
N PHE A 65 2.20 5.68 9.17
CA PHE A 65 3.36 4.91 8.72
C PHE A 65 4.70 5.46 9.22
N ASP A 66 4.76 6.76 9.54
CA ASP A 66 5.97 7.41 10.05
C ASP A 66 6.16 7.18 11.57
N GLU A 67 5.06 7.04 12.31
CA GLU A 67 5.04 6.81 13.76
C GLU A 67 5.69 5.48 14.18
N LYS A 68 5.60 4.45 13.32
CA LYS A 68 6.11 3.10 13.61
C LYS A 68 7.35 2.81 12.79
N GLU A 69 8.46 2.52 13.46
CA GLU A 69 9.72 2.20 12.80
C GLU A 69 9.57 1.06 11.79
N GLU A 70 8.77 0.05 12.12
CA GLU A 70 8.50 -1.11 11.27
C GLU A 70 7.71 -0.78 10.00
N MET A 71 7.01 0.36 9.94
CA MET A 71 6.22 0.77 8.78
C MET A 71 6.97 1.74 7.86
N LYS A 72 8.11 2.31 8.28
CA LYS A 72 8.87 3.30 7.49
C LYS A 72 9.35 2.79 6.14
N GLU A 73 9.79 1.53 6.08
CA GLU A 73 10.19 0.93 4.80
C GLU A 73 9.00 0.80 3.84
N PHE A 74 7.83 0.43 4.37
CA PHE A 74 6.61 0.35 3.59
C PHE A 74 6.15 1.74 3.11
N LYS A 75 6.25 2.77 3.96
CA LYS A 75 6.00 4.17 3.58
C LYS A 75 6.86 4.60 2.38
N ARG A 76 8.17 4.37 2.45
CA ARG A 76 9.11 4.67 1.36
C ARG A 76 8.73 3.95 0.07
N TYR A 77 8.39 2.67 0.15
CA TYR A 77 7.88 1.92 -1.01
C TYR A 77 6.61 2.57 -1.59
N PHE A 78 5.67 2.94 -0.73
CA PHE A 78 4.39 3.51 -1.12
C PHE A 78 4.59 4.85 -1.85
N GLU A 79 5.35 5.77 -1.27
CA GLU A 79 5.67 7.09 -1.86
C GLU A 79 6.39 6.95 -3.21
N GLN A 80 7.39 6.04 -3.31
CA GLN A 80 8.13 5.79 -4.55
C GLN A 80 7.27 5.16 -5.66
N THR A 81 6.27 4.35 -5.29
CA THR A 81 5.44 3.61 -6.26
C THR A 81 4.32 4.48 -6.81
N TYR A 82 3.75 5.35 -5.99
CA TYR A 82 2.54 6.11 -6.35
C TYR A 82 2.79 7.59 -6.64
N SER A 83 4.03 8.07 -6.55
CA SER A 83 4.41 9.47 -6.82
C SER A 83 3.43 10.46 -6.18
N VAL A 84 3.22 10.30 -4.87
CA VAL A 84 2.38 11.19 -4.06
C VAL A 84 3.02 12.57 -3.96
#